data_AF-A0AAP8MTD1-F1
#
_entry.id   AF-A0AAP8MTD1-F1
#
_cell.length_a   1.000
_cell.length_b   1.000
_cell.length_c   1.000
_cell.angle_alpha   90.00
_cell.angle_beta   90.00
_cell.angle_gamma   90.00
#
_symmetry.space_group_name_H-M   'P 1'
#
loop_
_entity.id
_entity.type
_entity.pdbx_description
1 polymer ?
#
loop_
_entity_poly.entity_id
_entity_poly.type
_entity_poly.pdbx_seq_one_letter_code
_entity_poly.pdbx_strand_id
1 'polypeptide(L)'
;MSKNKGFTLIELVVVIVILGILAVTAMPRFLDLQIDSRIAALEGAIGAIQDANSLVYSKTAIEGVETEEDLDGTEIGYPGTQITYGYMRADDETLKEFVEGFEGKEWVLEDDYDVKGNWNTRIYLADFGEHDQSFLCHIQYERASTEGVRPRVLINTEDC
;
A
#
# COMPACT_ATOMS: atom_id res chain seq x y z
N MET A 1 0.23 -53.64 35.86
CA MET A 1 0.96 -53.59 34.57
C MET A 1 0.16 -52.76 33.59
N SER A 2 0.59 -51.53 33.32
CA SER A 2 0.06 -50.70 32.25
C SER A 2 0.46 -51.32 30.90
N LYS A 3 -0.53 -51.71 30.08
CA LYS A 3 -0.29 -52.09 28.69
C LYS A 3 -0.05 -50.80 27.90
N ASN A 4 1.21 -50.46 27.65
CA ASN A 4 1.56 -49.45 26.65
C ASN A 4 1.20 -50.03 25.27
N LYS A 5 0.06 -49.62 24.71
CA LYS A 5 -0.25 -49.86 23.29
C LYS A 5 0.72 -49.00 22.48
N GLY A 6 1.72 -49.63 21.86
CA GLY A 6 2.57 -48.95 20.89
C GLY A 6 1.76 -48.55 19.66
N PHE A 7 2.08 -47.39 19.09
CA PHE A 7 1.49 -46.93 17.83
C PHE A 7 1.89 -47.86 16.68
N THR A 8 0.97 -48.19 15.79
CA THR A 8 1.30 -49.05 14.64
C THR A 8 1.98 -48.23 13.54
N LEU A 9 2.93 -48.83 12.82
CA LEU A 9 3.55 -48.16 11.66
C LEU A 9 2.50 -47.80 10.59
N ILE A 10 1.45 -48.61 10.44
CA ILE A 10 0.38 -48.34 9.48
C ILE A 10 -0.48 -47.13 9.89
N GLU A 11 -0.77 -46.93 11.18
CA GLU A 11 -1.45 -45.70 11.62
C GLU A 11 -0.64 -44.46 11.27
N LEU A 12 0.67 -44.50 11.45
CA LEU A 12 1.54 -43.36 11.13
C LEU A 12 1.51 -43.05 9.63
N VAL A 13 1.61 -44.09 8.80
CA VAL A 13 1.59 -43.96 7.34
C VAL A 13 0.25 -43.43 6.84
N VAL A 14 -0.87 -43.93 7.36
CA VAL A 14 -2.20 -43.44 6.95
C VAL A 14 -2.39 -41.98 7.32
N VAL A 15 -1.92 -41.54 8.49
CA VAL A 15 -2.04 -40.13 8.91
C VAL A 15 -1.26 -39.19 7.98
N ILE A 16 -0.01 -39.50 7.64
CA ILE A 16 0.77 -38.64 6.74
C ILE A 16 0.18 -38.60 5.32
N VAL A 17 -0.41 -39.69 4.84
CA VAL A 17 -1.08 -39.74 3.53
C VAL A 17 -2.32 -38.84 3.54
N ILE A 18 -3.14 -38.90 4.59
CA ILE A 18 -4.32 -38.04 4.73
C ILE A 18 -3.90 -36.56 4.81
N LEU A 19 -2.90 -36.23 5.64
CA LEU A 19 -2.37 -34.87 5.75
C LEU A 19 -1.79 -34.37 4.40
N GLY A 20 -1.14 -35.25 3.63
CA GLY A 20 -0.63 -34.92 2.30
C GLY A 20 -1.74 -34.52 1.32
N ILE A 21 -2.84 -35.27 1.28
CA ILE A 21 -3.99 -34.96 0.42
C ILE A 21 -4.63 -33.63 0.83
N LEU A 22 -4.86 -33.44 2.14
CA LEU A 22 -5.45 -32.20 2.65
C LEU A 22 -4.58 -30.97 2.33
N ALA A 23 -3.26 -31.08 2.48
CA ALA A 23 -2.33 -30.00 2.19
C ALA A 23 -2.39 -29.57 0.71
N VAL A 24 -2.35 -30.52 -0.23
CA VAL A 24 -2.39 -30.22 -1.69
C VAL A 24 -3.71 -29.56 -2.08
N THR A 25 -4.84 -29.96 -1.49
CA THR A 25 -6.15 -29.36 -1.80
C THR A 25 -6.36 -27.99 -1.17
N ALA A 26 -5.72 -27.69 -0.03
CA ALA A 26 -5.87 -26.42 0.68
C ALA A 26 -4.90 -25.33 0.17
N MET A 27 -3.73 -25.73 -0.35
CA MET A 27 -2.68 -24.80 -0.78
C MET A 27 -3.12 -23.77 -1.84
N PRO A 28 -3.83 -24.13 -2.93
CA PRO A 28 -4.24 -23.14 -3.94
C PRO A 28 -5.11 -22.03 -3.35
N ARG A 29 -6.11 -22.41 -2.53
CA ARG A 29 -7.00 -21.45 -1.87
C ARG A 29 -6.25 -20.54 -0.88
N PHE A 30 -5.23 -21.06 -0.21
CA PHE A 30 -4.42 -20.25 0.70
C PHE A 30 -3.61 -19.17 -0.06
N LEU A 31 -3.15 -19.47 -1.28
CA LEU A 31 -2.51 -18.48 -2.14
C LEU A 31 -3.50 -17.40 -2.58
N ASP A 32 -4.69 -17.78 -3.07
CA ASP A 32 -5.72 -16.82 -3.50
C ASP A 32 -6.13 -15.86 -2.35
N LEU A 33 -6.30 -16.39 -1.13
CA LEU A 33 -6.63 -15.57 0.03
C LEU A 33 -5.53 -14.56 0.40
N GLN A 34 -4.27 -14.90 0.17
CA GLN A 34 -3.16 -13.96 0.37
C GLN A 34 -3.24 -12.83 -0.65
N ILE A 35 -3.47 -13.14 -1.93
CA ILE A 35 -3.64 -12.16 -3.01
C ILE A 35 -4.79 -11.20 -2.67
N ASP A 36 -5.97 -11.73 -2.34
CA ASP A 36 -7.14 -10.92 -1.98
C ASP A 36 -6.87 -10.04 -0.76
N SER A 37 -6.17 -10.56 0.26
CA SER A 37 -5.83 -9.78 1.46
C SER A 37 -4.89 -8.62 1.15
N ARG A 38 -3.98 -8.78 0.17
CA ARG A 38 -3.06 -7.74 -0.28
C ARG A 38 -3.80 -6.65 -1.04
N ILE A 39 -4.66 -7.03 -1.98
CA ILE A 39 -5.49 -6.08 -2.73
C ILE A 39 -6.36 -5.28 -1.75
N ALA A 40 -6.99 -5.94 -0.78
CA ALA A 40 -7.78 -5.25 0.24
C ALA A 40 -6.97 -4.26 1.09
N ALA A 41 -5.71 -4.58 1.40
CA ALA A 41 -4.81 -3.65 2.10
C ALA A 41 -4.47 -2.42 1.23
N LEU A 42 -4.20 -2.62 -0.06
CA LEU A 42 -3.98 -1.52 -1.01
C LEU A 42 -5.24 -0.65 -1.15
N GLU A 43 -6.42 -1.25 -1.29
CA GLU A 43 -7.69 -0.51 -1.33
C GLU A 43 -7.94 0.29 -0.04
N GLY A 44 -7.61 -0.28 1.12
CA GLY A 44 -7.67 0.44 2.40
C GLY A 44 -6.75 1.65 2.43
N ALA A 45 -5.51 1.50 1.95
CA ALA A 45 -4.56 2.60 1.85
C ALA A 45 -5.00 3.69 0.87
N ILE A 46 -5.66 3.34 -0.24
CA ILE A 46 -6.26 4.33 -1.15
C ILE A 46 -7.28 5.21 -0.42
N GLY A 47 -8.13 4.59 0.42
CA GLY A 47 -9.06 5.33 1.27
C GLY A 47 -8.33 6.33 2.17
N ALA A 48 -7.28 5.88 2.86
CA ALA A 48 -6.47 6.74 3.73
C ALA A 48 -5.82 7.92 2.96
N ILE A 49 -5.29 7.68 1.76
CA ILE A 49 -4.71 8.73 0.91
C ILE A 49 -5.77 9.77 0.50
N GLN A 50 -6.98 9.32 0.14
CA GLN A 50 -8.08 10.21 -0.26
C GLN A 50 -8.58 11.06 0.91
N ASP A 51 -8.67 10.46 2.10
CA ASP A 51 -9.05 11.16 3.33
C ASP A 51 -7.99 12.19 3.72
N ALA A 52 -6.71 11.81 3.70
CA ALA A 52 -5.59 12.72 3.95
C ALA A 52 -5.60 13.92 2.98
N ASN A 53 -5.79 13.68 1.68
CA ASN A 53 -5.92 14.75 0.69
C ASN A 53 -7.08 15.70 0.97
N SER A 54 -8.21 15.18 1.44
CA SER A 54 -9.37 16.00 1.79
C SER A 54 -9.09 16.89 3.01
N LEU A 55 -8.32 16.38 3.97
CA LEU A 55 -7.87 17.14 5.14
C LEU A 55 -6.86 18.22 4.76
N VAL A 56 -5.84 17.90 3.96
CA VAL A 56 -4.84 18.86 3.47
C VAL A 56 -5.51 19.96 2.65
N TYR A 57 -6.42 19.60 1.74
CA TYR A 57 -7.18 20.59 0.96
C TYR A 57 -8.03 21.51 1.85
N SER A 58 -8.67 20.94 2.88
CA SER A 58 -9.43 21.75 3.83
C SER A 58 -8.54 22.72 4.59
N LYS A 59 -7.32 22.29 4.97
CA LYS A 59 -6.35 23.14 5.65
C LYS A 59 -5.84 24.26 4.75
N THR A 60 -5.44 23.94 3.52
CA THR A 60 -4.90 24.91 2.56
C THR A 60 -5.95 25.93 2.14
N ALA A 61 -7.21 25.51 1.97
CA ALA A 61 -8.32 26.41 1.68
C ALA A 61 -8.66 27.36 2.84
N ILE A 62 -8.43 26.95 4.09
CA ILE A 62 -8.60 27.84 5.26
C ILE A 62 -7.50 28.92 5.27
N GLU A 63 -6.26 28.55 4.92
CA GLU A 63 -5.13 29.48 4.83
C GLU A 63 -5.13 30.30 3.54
N GLY A 64 -5.97 29.95 2.55
CA GLY A 64 -6.14 30.67 1.29
C GLY A 64 -5.01 30.43 0.27
N VAL A 65 -4.36 29.26 0.35
CA VAL A 65 -3.19 28.87 -0.46
C VAL A 65 -3.46 27.61 -1.29
N GLU A 66 -4.72 27.20 -1.40
CA GLU A 66 -5.15 25.99 -2.14
C GLU A 66 -4.94 26.07 -3.65
N THR A 67 -4.66 27.27 -4.18
CA THR A 67 -4.43 27.50 -5.61
C THR A 67 -2.95 27.53 -5.99
N GLU A 68 -2.06 27.57 -4.99
CA GLU A 68 -0.62 27.60 -5.20
C GLU A 68 -0.13 26.27 -5.79
N GLU A 69 0.67 26.35 -6.86
CA GLU A 69 1.14 25.17 -7.58
C GLU A 69 2.09 24.32 -6.72
N ASP A 70 3.04 24.95 -6.04
CA ASP A 70 3.95 24.30 -5.12
C ASP A 70 4.09 25.21 -3.89
N LEU A 71 3.69 24.68 -2.74
CA LEU A 71 3.67 25.35 -1.46
C LEU A 71 4.51 24.55 -0.47
N ASP A 72 5.38 25.24 0.28
CA ASP A 72 6.06 24.63 1.42
C ASP A 72 5.04 24.40 2.54
N GLY A 73 4.92 23.14 2.99
CA GLY A 73 3.96 22.76 4.03
C GLY A 73 4.16 23.49 5.35
N THR A 74 5.33 24.10 5.58
CA THR A 74 5.57 25.00 6.71
C THR A 74 4.53 26.12 6.80
N GLU A 75 4.02 26.61 5.67
CA GLU A 75 3.00 27.67 5.63
C GLU A 75 1.66 27.24 6.23
N ILE A 76 1.35 25.93 6.17
CA ILE A 76 0.13 25.35 6.75
C ILE A 76 0.40 24.60 8.07
N GLY A 77 1.63 24.69 8.60
CA GLY A 77 2.05 24.10 9.87
C GLY A 77 2.60 22.68 9.80
N TYR A 78 2.98 22.19 8.62
CA TYR A 78 3.52 20.85 8.37
C TYR A 78 4.93 20.96 7.74
N PRO A 79 5.96 21.30 8.54
CA PRO A 79 7.31 21.52 8.02
C PRO A 79 7.91 20.23 7.43
N GLY A 80 8.65 20.36 6.32
CA GLY A 80 9.23 19.22 5.60
C GLY A 80 8.31 18.63 4.52
N THR A 81 7.02 18.97 4.53
CA THR A 81 6.09 18.53 3.49
C THR A 81 5.96 19.53 2.35
N GLN A 82 5.45 19.06 1.21
CA GLN A 82 5.12 19.91 0.07
C GLN A 82 3.69 19.68 -0.37
N ILE A 83 3.03 20.78 -0.73
CA ILE A 83 1.63 20.79 -1.15
C ILE A 83 1.57 21.28 -2.60
N THR A 84 0.74 20.64 -3.40
CA THR A 84 0.51 21.01 -4.80
C THR A 84 -0.98 21.25 -5.03
N TYR A 85 -1.35 22.47 -5.45
CA TYR A 85 -2.74 22.87 -5.70
C TYR A 85 -3.69 22.49 -4.56
N GLY A 86 -3.24 22.73 -3.32
CA GLY A 86 -3.99 22.43 -2.11
C GLY A 86 -3.99 20.95 -1.68
N TYR A 87 -3.39 20.05 -2.43
CA TYR A 87 -3.31 18.61 -2.12
C TYR A 87 -1.89 18.17 -1.75
N MET A 88 -1.75 16.97 -1.18
CA MET A 88 -0.42 16.40 -0.90
C MET A 88 0.37 16.25 -2.19
N ARG A 89 1.62 16.72 -2.22
CA ARG A 89 2.54 16.39 -3.30
C ARG A 89 2.86 14.88 -3.26
N ALA A 90 3.11 14.31 -4.43
CA ALA A 90 3.46 12.91 -4.59
C ALA A 90 4.96 12.69 -4.31
N ASP A 91 5.33 12.76 -3.04
CA ASP A 91 6.66 12.41 -2.52
C ASP A 91 6.54 11.67 -1.20
N ASP A 92 7.60 10.94 -0.84
CA ASP A 92 7.59 10.04 0.30
C ASP A 92 7.47 10.77 1.65
N GLU A 93 8.13 11.91 1.82
CA GLU A 93 8.11 12.71 3.05
C GLU A 93 6.70 13.25 3.33
N THR A 94 6.09 13.87 2.33
CA THR A 94 4.73 14.41 2.42
C THR A 94 3.70 13.32 2.68
N LEU A 95 3.75 12.21 1.94
CA LEU A 95 2.76 11.15 2.09
C LEU A 95 2.86 10.47 3.46
N LYS A 96 4.07 10.29 4.00
CA LYS A 96 4.25 9.70 5.34
C LYS A 96 3.78 10.60 6.46
N GLU A 97 3.87 11.93 6.30
CA GLU A 97 3.40 12.88 7.31
C GLU A 97 1.86 12.91 7.40
N PHE A 98 1.17 12.83 6.26
CA PHE A 98 -0.28 13.02 6.21
C PHE A 98 -1.10 11.73 6.20
N VAL A 99 -0.56 10.63 5.68
CA VAL A 99 -1.30 9.37 5.54
C VAL A 99 -1.03 8.45 6.72
N GLU A 100 -2.04 8.27 7.56
CA GLU A 100 -1.96 7.35 8.70
C GLU A 100 -1.57 5.94 8.26
N GLY A 101 -0.55 5.37 8.90
CA GLY A 101 -0.08 4.00 8.65
C GLY A 101 1.12 3.88 7.71
N PHE A 102 1.52 4.95 7.02
CA PHE A 102 2.72 4.93 6.14
C PHE A 102 4.05 5.16 6.88
N GLU A 103 4.01 5.48 8.17
CA GLU A 103 5.19 5.67 9.02
C GLU A 103 5.98 4.37 9.27
N GLY A 104 5.35 3.21 9.06
CA GLY A 104 5.91 1.90 9.35
C GLY A 104 6.81 1.33 8.25
N LYS A 105 7.48 0.21 8.56
CA LYS A 105 8.24 -0.58 7.55
C LYS A 105 7.37 -1.44 6.65
N GLU A 106 6.05 -1.37 6.81
CA GLU A 106 5.08 -2.15 6.04
C GLU A 106 4.89 -1.59 4.64
N TRP A 107 5.11 -0.29 4.46
CA TRP A 107 4.91 0.39 3.18
C TRP A 107 6.24 0.85 2.62
N VAL A 108 6.39 0.68 1.31
CA VAL A 108 7.48 1.25 0.53
C VAL A 108 6.88 2.26 -0.43
N LEU A 109 7.41 3.47 -0.38
CA LEU A 109 7.05 4.57 -1.25
C LEU A 109 8.27 4.83 -2.15
N GLU A 110 8.08 4.72 -3.45
CA GLU A 110 9.10 4.97 -4.45
C GLU A 110 8.65 6.14 -5.34
N ASP A 111 9.49 7.18 -5.42
CA ASP A 111 9.25 8.30 -6.32
C ASP A 111 9.24 7.80 -7.78
N ASP A 112 8.19 8.16 -8.51
CA ASP A 112 7.97 7.79 -9.91
C ASP A 112 7.74 9.04 -10.75
N TYR A 113 8.83 9.60 -11.29
CA TYR A 113 8.75 10.79 -12.12
C TYR A 113 8.27 10.42 -13.53
N ASP A 114 7.21 11.07 -14.00
CA ASP A 114 6.78 10.87 -15.39
C ASP A 114 7.80 11.46 -16.39
N VAL A 115 7.63 11.16 -17.69
CA VAL A 115 8.47 11.69 -18.76
C VAL A 115 8.45 13.22 -18.89
N LYS A 116 7.50 13.89 -18.23
CA LYS A 116 7.37 15.34 -18.17
C LYS A 116 7.99 15.93 -16.90
N GLY A 117 8.52 15.11 -16.01
CA GLY A 117 9.10 15.49 -14.72
C GLY A 117 8.08 15.74 -13.62
N ASN A 118 6.83 15.31 -13.81
CA ASN A 118 5.82 15.41 -12.76
C ASN A 118 6.09 14.38 -11.66
N TRP A 119 5.94 14.83 -10.41
CA TRP A 119 6.02 14.00 -9.21
C TRP A 119 4.84 13.03 -9.18
N ASN A 120 5.12 11.73 -9.20
CA ASN A 120 4.20 10.69 -8.79
C ASN A 120 4.92 9.76 -7.80
N THR A 121 4.16 8.90 -7.12
CA THR A 121 4.70 7.94 -6.17
C THR A 121 4.05 6.59 -6.38
N ARG A 122 4.86 5.53 -6.44
CA ARG A 122 4.40 4.14 -6.37
C ARG A 122 4.46 3.68 -4.92
N ILE A 123 3.36 3.12 -4.44
CA ILE A 123 3.20 2.70 -3.04
C ILE A 123 2.84 1.22 -3.01
N TYR A 124 3.62 0.43 -2.29
CA TYR A 124 3.44 -1.03 -2.22
C TYR A 124 3.83 -1.58 -0.86
N LEU A 125 3.39 -2.79 -0.54
CA LEU A 125 3.71 -3.44 0.73
C LEU A 125 5.17 -3.96 0.71
N ALA A 126 5.88 -3.85 1.83
CA ALA A 126 7.30 -4.19 1.95
C ALA A 126 7.59 -5.69 1.88
N ASP A 127 6.61 -6.54 2.17
CA ASP A 127 6.73 -8.01 2.04
C ASP A 127 6.87 -8.45 0.57
N PHE A 128 6.71 -7.53 -0.39
CA PHE A 128 7.05 -7.74 -1.80
C PHE A 128 8.53 -7.50 -2.13
N GLY A 129 9.37 -7.22 -1.12
CA GLY A 129 10.76 -6.80 -1.28
C GLY A 129 11.64 -7.73 -2.13
N GLU A 130 12.31 -7.09 -3.10
CA GLU A 130 13.55 -7.49 -3.80
C GLU A 130 13.51 -8.43 -5.02
N HIS A 131 12.34 -8.88 -5.50
CA HIS A 131 12.30 -9.64 -6.74
C HIS A 131 11.62 -8.90 -7.90
N ASP A 132 12.50 -8.27 -8.69
CA ASP A 132 12.32 -7.90 -10.09
C ASP A 132 11.65 -6.55 -10.37
N GLN A 133 12.13 -5.88 -11.41
CA GLN A 133 11.78 -4.50 -11.79
C GLN A 133 10.36 -4.35 -12.35
N SER A 134 9.48 -5.31 -12.09
CA SER A 134 8.14 -5.31 -12.65
C SER A 134 7.09 -4.73 -11.71
N PHE A 135 7.33 -4.60 -10.39
CA PHE A 135 6.47 -3.86 -9.43
C PHE A 135 4.98 -3.73 -9.83
N LEU A 136 4.29 -4.84 -10.08
CA LEU A 136 2.97 -4.80 -10.74
C LEU A 136 1.81 -4.59 -9.76
N CYS A 137 1.96 -4.98 -8.48
CA CYS A 137 0.96 -4.81 -7.43
C CYS A 137 1.26 -3.56 -6.59
N HIS A 138 0.72 -2.40 -6.97
CA HIS A 138 0.99 -1.12 -6.32
C HIS A 138 -0.14 -0.11 -6.46
N ILE A 139 -0.11 0.92 -5.62
CA ILE A 139 -0.90 2.14 -5.80
C ILE A 139 -0.04 3.15 -6.55
N GLN A 140 -0.58 3.73 -7.62
CA GLN A 140 -0.01 4.89 -8.28
C GLN A 140 -0.69 6.14 -7.74
N TYR A 141 0.06 6.97 -7.02
CA TYR A 141 -0.37 8.28 -6.58
C TYR A 141 0.18 9.35 -7.52
N GLU A 142 -0.70 9.97 -8.30
CA GLU A 142 -0.34 11.04 -9.22
C GLU A 142 -0.76 12.39 -8.65
N ARG A 143 0.15 13.36 -8.65
CA ARG A 143 -0.12 14.72 -8.15
C ARG A 143 -1.31 15.38 -8.86
N ALA A 144 -1.87 16.40 -8.21
CA ALA A 144 -2.79 17.33 -8.87
C ALA A 144 -2.08 18.00 -10.06
N SER A 145 -2.71 17.96 -11.24
CA SER A 145 -2.12 18.48 -12.47
C SER A 145 -2.35 19.98 -12.66
N THR A 146 -3.44 20.50 -12.10
CA THR A 146 -3.81 21.93 -12.13
C THR A 146 -4.68 22.27 -10.93
N GLU A 147 -4.85 23.57 -10.67
CA GLU A 147 -5.82 24.09 -9.70
C GLU A 147 -7.21 23.45 -9.87
N GLY A 148 -7.82 23.06 -8.75
CA GLY A 148 -9.17 22.50 -8.70
C GLY A 148 -9.31 21.05 -9.19
N VAL A 149 -8.22 20.43 -9.68
CA VAL A 149 -8.20 19.02 -10.09
C VAL A 149 -7.63 18.18 -8.95
N ARG A 150 -8.38 17.15 -8.53
CA ARG A 150 -7.92 16.23 -7.48
C ARG A 150 -6.76 15.35 -7.98
N PRO A 151 -5.81 14.98 -7.10
CA PRO A 151 -4.84 13.93 -7.36
C PRO A 151 -5.52 12.64 -7.80
N ARG A 152 -4.86 11.86 -8.65
CA ARG A 152 -5.37 10.56 -9.08
C ARG A 152 -4.70 9.47 -8.26
N VAL A 153 -5.52 8.62 -7.66
CA VAL A 153 -5.06 7.43 -6.92
C VAL A 153 -5.53 6.22 -7.69
N LEU A 154 -4.61 5.53 -8.35
CA LEU A 154 -4.89 4.33 -9.16
C LEU A 154 -4.31 3.11 -8.47
N ILE A 155 -4.91 1.94 -8.71
CA ILE A 155 -4.38 0.66 -8.26
C ILE A 155 -4.01 -0.17 -9.47
N ASN A 156 -2.80 -0.75 -9.44
CA ASN A 156 -2.42 -1.85 -10.30
C ASN A 156 -2.43 -3.13 -9.46
N THR A 157 -3.18 -4.13 -9.92
CA THR A 157 -3.34 -5.42 -9.24
C THR A 157 -2.74 -6.57 -10.06
N GLU A 158 -1.94 -6.27 -11.07
CA GLU A 158 -1.24 -7.28 -11.85
C GLU A 158 -0.22 -8.01 -10.95
N ASP A 159 -0.21 -9.34 -11.00
CA ASP A 159 0.71 -10.22 -10.26
C ASP A 159 0.83 -9.93 -8.74
N CYS A 160 -0.26 -9.53 -8.09
CA CYS A 160 -0.42 -9.68 -6.63
C CYS A 160 -0.45 -11.17 -6.22
#